data_AF-A0A1Q3DYY4-F1
#
_entry.id   AF-A0A1Q3DYY4-F1
#
_cell.length_a   1.000
_cell.length_b   1.000
_cell.length_c   1.000
_cell.angle_alpha   90.00
_cell.angle_beta   90.00
_cell.angle_gamma   90.00
#
_symmetry.space_group_name_H-M   'P 1'
#
loop_
_entity.id
_entity.type
_entity.pdbx_description
1 polymer ?
#
loop_
_entity_poly.entity_id
_entity_poly.type
_entity_poly.pdbx_seq_one_letter_code
_entity_poly.pdbx_strand_id
1 'polypeptide(L)'
;MDPTISKESILPPYSASFWSVIRAGSLVEEMVQDSAMIGHTAKRFYSLLATLKLFRGQCDPLNPDHKAILDWRDKIGDNVRLAAEAEGRVFSITYDVSGVQPNRIQQILEHDWLHLIRERCILDSPNYLQERGKPVVCLWGFGFSKTRHDPDTIRAIVSFFRESTPGGVYIIAGVPTHWRTADGDSDPNPALLNLWLESFDAISPWTVGRYRNEDDATQYSNEIMKADVELITATNQIRSGPFRHVDYIPVVLPGGSGYNMSGGKWAFNNIKREGGHFLWRQIYNALKNGATIIYGATWDEYDEGTALMPAVESRLLLPVSHDSPLLPLDEDGYSIPADWYMRICGLAAGYLRGECEFQEEFPLETLRNYGRQFSESRSSITDELPPPPYSQDGSSTSPTSVSIASQNNLIKYDQASRRPRVRPLPPIPAVAVASGSTAPLLFHEKTVSPLPVPLPEIYRDRTGAPSASSSRRKQVLDHIVRYSRA
;
A
#
# COMPACT_ATOMS: atom_id res chain seq x y z
N MET A 1 -27.66 -8.37 27.14
CA MET A 1 -28.18 -8.80 25.83
C MET A 1 -28.72 -7.56 25.14
N ASP A 2 -28.12 -7.18 24.01
CA ASP A 2 -28.84 -6.55 22.89
C ASP A 2 -27.98 -6.79 21.62
N PRO A 3 -28.34 -7.73 20.73
CA PRO A 3 -27.42 -8.25 19.72
C PRO A 3 -27.76 -7.78 18.28
N THR A 4 -28.04 -6.49 18.06
CA THR A 4 -28.20 -5.96 16.68
C THR A 4 -27.82 -4.47 16.58
N ILE A 5 -26.62 -4.15 16.05
CA ILE A 5 -26.36 -3.20 14.93
C ILE A 5 -24.96 -3.49 14.37
N SER A 6 -24.85 -4.40 13.39
CA SER A 6 -23.67 -4.46 12.50
C SER A 6 -23.93 -3.58 11.27
N LYS A 7 -23.60 -2.30 11.35
CA LYS A 7 -23.47 -1.44 10.16
C LYS A 7 -21.99 -1.29 9.85
N GLU A 8 -21.55 -2.04 8.84
CA GLU A 8 -20.25 -1.89 8.23
C GLU A 8 -20.10 -0.47 7.69
N SER A 9 -18.93 0.13 7.92
CA SER A 9 -18.55 1.42 7.34
C SER A 9 -18.23 1.22 5.86
N ILE A 10 -19.26 1.30 5.02
CA ILE A 10 -19.13 1.32 3.56
C ILE A 10 -18.32 2.57 3.17
N LEU A 11 -17.11 2.38 2.62
CA LEU A 11 -16.41 3.44 1.91
C LEU A 11 -17.23 3.85 0.68
N PRO A 12 -17.21 5.14 0.27
CA PRO A 12 -17.82 5.56 -0.99
C PRO A 12 -17.21 4.78 -2.18
N PRO A 13 -18.00 4.44 -3.21
CA PRO A 13 -17.63 3.45 -4.23
C PRO A 13 -16.61 3.94 -5.29
N TYR A 14 -15.74 4.89 -4.93
CA TYR A 14 -14.89 5.63 -5.88
C TYR A 14 -13.39 5.70 -5.50
N SER A 15 -12.95 5.04 -4.44
CA SER A 15 -11.52 4.96 -4.09
C SER A 15 -10.82 3.85 -4.87
N ALA A 16 -10.05 4.22 -5.90
CA ALA A 16 -8.89 3.44 -6.29
C ALA A 16 -7.74 3.83 -5.36
N SER A 17 -7.08 2.85 -4.75
CA SER A 17 -5.87 3.06 -3.94
C SER A 17 -4.67 2.43 -4.63
N PHE A 18 -3.53 3.12 -4.56
CA PHE A 18 -2.26 2.68 -5.08
C PHE A 18 -1.28 2.32 -3.97
N TRP A 19 -0.50 1.28 -4.21
CA TRP A 19 0.51 0.81 -3.28
C TRP A 19 1.88 0.84 -3.91
N SER A 20 2.89 1.19 -3.10
CA SER A 20 4.28 1.23 -3.55
C SER A 20 5.09 0.06 -2.99
N VAL A 21 6.05 -0.43 -3.78
CA VAL A 21 7.10 -1.34 -3.32
C VAL A 21 8.43 -0.75 -3.74
N ILE A 22 9.44 -0.88 -2.89
CA ILE A 22 10.78 -0.31 -3.03
C ILE A 22 11.75 -1.47 -3.12
N ARG A 23 12.61 -1.51 -4.14
CA ARG A 23 13.48 -2.66 -4.44
C ARG A 23 14.86 -2.25 -4.94
N ALA A 24 15.84 -3.11 -4.67
CA ALA A 24 17.15 -3.14 -5.33
C ALA A 24 17.03 -3.65 -6.79
N GLY A 25 17.32 -2.80 -7.78
CA GLY A 25 17.32 -3.23 -9.18
C GLY A 25 18.11 -2.28 -10.08
N SER A 26 19.00 -2.85 -10.89
CA SER A 26 19.66 -2.18 -12.01
C SER A 26 18.80 -2.31 -13.26
N LEU A 27 18.39 -1.19 -13.84
CA LEU A 27 17.85 -1.13 -15.20
C LEU A 27 18.52 0.01 -15.99
N VAL A 28 18.60 -0.22 -17.30
CA VAL A 28 19.58 0.38 -18.23
C VAL A 28 19.14 1.76 -18.72
N GLU A 29 20.09 2.50 -19.26
CA GLU A 29 20.03 3.91 -19.65
C GLU A 29 19.07 4.26 -20.82
N GLU A 30 18.79 5.57 -20.89
CA GLU A 30 18.54 6.41 -22.08
C GLU A 30 17.11 6.85 -22.52
N MET A 31 17.08 8.12 -22.99
CA MET A 31 16.01 8.90 -23.66
C MET A 31 14.76 9.37 -22.85
N VAL A 32 14.12 10.52 -23.12
CA VAL A 32 14.54 11.96 -23.12
C VAL A 32 13.29 12.89 -23.17
N GLN A 33 13.25 13.97 -22.35
CA GLN A 33 12.46 15.26 -22.44
C GLN A 33 10.94 15.25 -22.80
N ASP A 34 10.06 16.19 -22.40
CA ASP A 34 10.04 17.28 -21.40
C ASP A 34 8.56 17.69 -21.14
N SER A 35 8.16 18.05 -19.91
CA SER A 35 6.96 18.89 -19.62
C SER A 35 6.92 19.36 -18.16
N ALA A 36 6.61 20.64 -17.95
CA ALA A 36 7.22 21.46 -16.90
C ALA A 36 6.72 21.29 -15.43
N MET A 37 7.69 21.38 -14.51
CA MET A 37 7.62 21.75 -13.08
C MET A 37 6.82 20.91 -12.07
N ILE A 38 5.72 20.24 -12.42
CA ILE A 38 5.11 19.22 -11.52
C ILE A 38 5.54 17.82 -11.95
N GLY A 39 5.47 17.52 -13.26
CA GLY A 39 5.94 16.26 -13.82
C GLY A 39 7.45 16.02 -13.63
N HIS A 40 8.28 17.08 -13.72
CA HIS A 40 9.74 16.93 -13.60
C HIS A 40 10.25 16.56 -12.21
N THR A 41 9.52 16.91 -11.15
CA THR A 41 9.87 16.48 -9.79
C THR A 41 9.45 15.03 -9.57
N ALA A 42 8.28 14.61 -10.07
CA ALA A 42 7.84 13.20 -10.04
C ALA A 42 8.75 12.28 -10.89
N LYS A 43 9.20 12.75 -12.06
CA LYS A 43 10.16 12.06 -12.95
C LYS A 43 11.45 11.65 -12.27
N ARG A 44 11.97 12.51 -11.37
CA ARG A 44 13.29 12.32 -10.75
C ARG A 44 13.31 11.27 -9.65
N PHE A 45 12.17 10.79 -9.18
CA PHE A 45 12.13 10.01 -7.95
C PHE A 45 11.26 8.76 -8.05
N TYR A 46 11.67 7.76 -7.25
CA TYR A 46 11.02 6.46 -6.98
C TYR A 46 11.08 5.42 -8.10
N SER A 47 11.51 4.20 -7.73
CA SER A 47 11.00 2.98 -8.36
C SER A 47 9.56 2.73 -7.86
N LEU A 48 8.68 3.73 -7.94
CA LEU A 48 7.35 3.56 -7.37
C LEU A 48 6.58 2.59 -8.25
N LEU A 49 6.21 1.49 -7.64
CA LEU A 49 5.16 0.65 -8.16
C LEU A 49 3.83 1.36 -7.98
N ALA A 50 3.01 1.32 -9.02
CA ALA A 50 1.57 1.49 -8.89
C ALA A 50 0.98 0.09 -8.87
N THR A 51 0.65 -0.44 -7.70
CA THR A 51 -0.19 -1.65 -7.65
C THR A 51 -1.66 -1.28 -7.59
N LEU A 52 -2.46 -1.78 -8.53
CA LEU A 52 -3.88 -1.47 -8.61
C LEU A 52 -4.67 -2.36 -7.65
N LYS A 53 -5.26 -1.75 -6.61
CA LYS A 53 -6.20 -2.43 -5.71
C LYS A 53 -7.50 -2.74 -6.45
N LEU A 54 -7.90 -4.01 -6.52
CA LEU A 54 -9.12 -4.41 -7.25
C LEU A 54 -10.34 -4.75 -6.39
N PHE A 55 -10.21 -5.06 -5.10
CA PHE A 55 -11.33 -5.60 -4.32
C PHE A 55 -11.53 -5.02 -2.90
N ARG A 56 -12.81 -4.93 -2.54
CA ARG A 56 -13.45 -4.85 -1.20
C ARG A 56 -14.92 -5.26 -1.37
N GLY A 57 -15.17 -6.45 -1.92
CA GLY A 57 -16.51 -6.96 -2.27
C GLY A 57 -17.24 -6.30 -3.46
N GLN A 58 -16.89 -5.07 -3.84
CA GLN A 58 -17.64 -4.23 -4.80
C GLN A 58 -17.43 -4.55 -6.30
N CYS A 59 -16.55 -5.49 -6.67
CA CYS A 59 -16.12 -5.69 -8.07
C CYS A 59 -16.26 -7.13 -8.57
N ASP A 60 -17.21 -7.87 -8.01
CA ASP A 60 -17.55 -9.22 -8.49
C ASP A 60 -18.00 -9.20 -9.97
N PRO A 61 -17.24 -9.80 -10.91
CA PRO A 61 -17.54 -9.77 -12.36
C PRO A 61 -18.74 -10.64 -12.75
N LEU A 62 -19.26 -11.42 -11.81
CA LEU A 62 -20.43 -12.27 -12.01
C LEU A 62 -21.73 -11.54 -11.61
N ASN A 63 -21.63 -10.35 -11.02
CA ASN A 63 -22.77 -9.48 -10.76
C ASN A 63 -22.91 -8.44 -11.90
N PRO A 64 -23.99 -8.48 -12.72
CA PRO A 64 -24.23 -7.49 -13.77
C PRO A 64 -24.25 -6.04 -13.25
N ASP A 65 -24.72 -5.82 -12.03
CA ASP A 65 -24.79 -4.49 -11.41
C ASP A 65 -23.40 -3.88 -11.15
N HIS A 66 -22.35 -4.70 -11.09
CA HIS A 66 -20.97 -4.24 -10.89
C HIS A 66 -20.23 -3.92 -12.20
N LYS A 67 -20.83 -4.18 -13.38
CA LYS A 67 -20.13 -3.98 -14.66
C LYS A 67 -19.56 -2.56 -14.81
N ALA A 68 -20.33 -1.54 -14.41
CA ALA A 68 -19.87 -0.15 -14.50
C ALA A 68 -18.65 0.15 -13.60
N ILE A 69 -18.51 -0.56 -12.47
CA ILE A 69 -17.38 -0.43 -11.55
C ILE A 69 -16.15 -1.13 -12.16
N LEU A 70 -16.34 -2.27 -12.81
CA LEU A 70 -15.29 -3.00 -13.52
C LEU A 70 -14.78 -2.22 -14.72
N ASP A 71 -15.67 -1.73 -15.60
CA ASP A 71 -15.34 -0.86 -16.74
C ASP A 71 -14.54 0.38 -16.29
N TRP A 72 -14.85 0.93 -15.10
CA TRP A 72 -14.11 2.03 -14.50
C TRP A 72 -12.73 1.61 -13.98
N ARG A 73 -12.63 0.49 -13.25
CA ARG A 73 -11.33 -0.03 -12.77
C ARG A 73 -10.39 -0.39 -13.91
N ASP A 74 -10.92 -1.00 -14.96
CA ASP A 74 -10.25 -1.24 -16.23
C ASP A 74 -9.66 0.06 -16.80
N LYS A 75 -10.46 1.14 -16.82
CA LYS A 75 -10.01 2.43 -17.32
C LYS A 75 -8.94 3.07 -16.44
N ILE A 76 -8.99 2.85 -15.11
CA ILE A 76 -7.90 3.22 -14.21
C ILE A 76 -6.64 2.39 -14.53
N GLY A 77 -6.77 1.08 -14.75
CA GLY A 77 -5.68 0.19 -15.16
C GLY A 77 -4.98 0.64 -16.45
N ASP A 78 -5.74 1.04 -17.48
CA ASP A 78 -5.17 1.63 -18.69
C ASP A 78 -4.34 2.88 -18.40
N ASN A 79 -4.89 3.79 -17.59
CA ASN A 79 -4.24 5.06 -17.28
C ASN A 79 -2.96 4.84 -16.49
N VAL A 80 -2.95 3.87 -15.56
CA VAL A 80 -1.77 3.44 -14.80
C VAL A 80 -0.71 2.85 -15.71
N ARG A 81 -1.09 1.93 -16.61
CA ARG A 81 -0.17 1.34 -17.59
C ARG A 81 0.46 2.41 -18.47
N LEU A 82 -0.35 3.29 -19.07
CA LEU A 82 0.12 4.36 -19.95
C LEU A 82 1.04 5.36 -19.21
N ALA A 83 0.73 5.70 -17.96
CA ALA A 83 1.60 6.55 -17.14
C ALA A 83 2.92 5.84 -16.76
N ALA A 84 2.86 4.54 -16.44
CA ALA A 84 4.04 3.75 -16.11
C ALA A 84 4.99 3.61 -17.32
N GLU A 85 4.44 3.31 -18.51
CA GLU A 85 5.15 3.29 -19.79
C GLU A 85 5.80 4.65 -20.09
N ALA A 86 5.06 5.76 -19.98
CA ALA A 86 5.55 7.10 -20.29
C ALA A 86 6.63 7.64 -19.32
N GLU A 87 6.65 7.14 -18.08
CA GLU A 87 7.54 7.63 -17.01
C GLU A 87 8.64 6.61 -16.62
N GLY A 88 8.79 5.51 -17.37
CA GLY A 88 9.77 4.47 -17.08
C GLY A 88 9.56 3.82 -15.68
N ARG A 89 8.31 3.72 -15.24
CA ARG A 89 7.92 3.09 -13.97
C ARG A 89 7.29 1.73 -14.23
N VAL A 90 7.08 0.96 -13.17
CA VAL A 90 6.48 -0.39 -13.27
C VAL A 90 5.16 -0.43 -12.49
N PHE A 91 4.26 -1.33 -12.89
CA PHE A 91 2.97 -1.54 -12.22
C PHE A 91 2.67 -3.03 -12.05
N SER A 92 1.77 -3.36 -11.12
CA SER A 92 1.28 -4.74 -10.94
C SER A 92 -0.17 -4.75 -10.47
N ILE A 93 -0.79 -5.93 -10.50
CA ILE A 93 -2.14 -6.12 -9.96
C ILE A 93 -2.08 -6.55 -8.49
N THR A 94 -2.93 -5.92 -7.68
CA THR A 94 -3.11 -6.22 -6.26
C THR A 94 -4.56 -6.53 -5.95
N TYR A 95 -4.81 -7.78 -5.55
CA TYR A 95 -6.10 -8.20 -5.03
C TYR A 95 -6.11 -8.03 -3.51
N ASP A 96 -7.16 -7.39 -2.98
CA ASP A 96 -7.46 -7.32 -1.55
C ASP A 96 -8.80 -8.01 -1.32
N VAL A 97 -8.78 -9.22 -0.76
CA VAL A 97 -10.00 -10.03 -0.58
C VAL A 97 -10.80 -9.64 0.66
N SER A 98 -10.41 -8.56 1.36
CA SER A 98 -11.09 -8.08 2.55
C SER A 98 -12.58 -7.78 2.29
N GLY A 99 -13.46 -8.43 3.05
CA GLY A 99 -14.91 -8.28 2.91
C GLY A 99 -15.54 -9.07 1.75
N VAL A 100 -14.77 -9.86 0.99
CA VAL A 100 -15.32 -10.79 0.00
C VAL A 100 -15.73 -12.09 0.72
N GLN A 101 -16.88 -12.67 0.35
CA GLN A 101 -17.36 -13.92 0.94
C GLN A 101 -16.44 -15.11 0.55
N PRO A 102 -15.96 -15.95 1.49
CA PRO A 102 -14.96 -16.99 1.22
C PRO A 102 -15.30 -17.93 0.06
N ASN A 103 -16.57 -18.32 -0.09
CA ASN A 103 -17.06 -19.19 -1.17
C ASN A 103 -17.14 -18.53 -2.55
N ARG A 104 -16.87 -17.22 -2.65
CA ARG A 104 -16.90 -16.45 -3.91
C ARG A 104 -15.52 -16.00 -4.37
N ILE A 105 -14.56 -15.87 -3.45
CA ILE A 105 -13.22 -15.31 -3.72
C ILE A 105 -12.54 -15.98 -4.91
N GLN A 106 -12.47 -17.31 -4.92
CA GLN A 106 -11.79 -18.03 -5.99
C GLN A 106 -12.38 -17.70 -7.36
N GLN A 107 -13.69 -17.85 -7.53
CA GLN A 107 -14.36 -17.63 -8.82
C GLN A 107 -14.22 -16.17 -9.31
N ILE A 108 -14.23 -15.20 -8.39
CA ILE A 108 -14.04 -13.78 -8.67
C ILE A 108 -12.61 -13.52 -9.18
N LEU A 109 -11.60 -14.00 -8.46
CA LEU A 109 -10.19 -13.85 -8.83
C LEU A 109 -9.86 -14.55 -10.15
N GLU A 110 -10.41 -15.74 -10.37
CA GLU A 110 -10.23 -16.51 -11.60
C GLU A 110 -10.78 -15.77 -12.82
N HIS A 111 -12.00 -15.26 -12.74
CA HIS A 111 -12.62 -14.53 -13.85
C HIS A 111 -11.90 -13.22 -14.15
N ASP A 112 -11.59 -12.43 -13.12
CA ASP A 112 -10.94 -11.13 -13.26
C ASP A 112 -9.51 -11.27 -13.82
N TRP A 113 -8.72 -12.21 -13.31
CA TRP A 113 -7.36 -12.44 -13.84
C TRP A 113 -7.36 -12.88 -15.31
N LEU A 114 -8.29 -13.77 -15.71
CA LEU A 114 -8.40 -14.16 -17.12
C LEU A 114 -8.80 -12.98 -18.02
N HIS A 115 -9.71 -12.12 -17.58
CA HIS A 115 -10.08 -10.91 -18.29
C HIS A 115 -8.87 -9.98 -18.45
N LEU A 116 -8.13 -9.71 -17.36
CA LEU A 116 -6.95 -8.84 -17.39
C LEU A 116 -5.84 -9.37 -18.32
N ILE A 117 -5.52 -10.67 -18.29
CA ILE A 117 -4.42 -11.20 -19.12
C ILE A 117 -4.83 -11.50 -20.57
N ARG A 118 -6.12 -11.74 -20.87
CA ARG A 118 -6.59 -12.13 -22.23
C ARG A 118 -7.30 -11.03 -23.00
N GLU A 119 -8.04 -10.16 -22.32
CA GLU A 119 -8.84 -9.11 -22.95
C GLU A 119 -8.17 -7.75 -22.78
N ARG A 120 -7.57 -7.49 -21.61
CA ARG A 120 -6.81 -6.26 -21.33
C ARG A 120 -5.33 -6.35 -21.67
N CYS A 121 -4.82 -7.56 -21.96
CA CYS A 121 -3.43 -7.83 -22.33
C CYS A 121 -2.39 -7.17 -21.40
N ILE A 122 -2.65 -7.08 -20.10
CA ILE A 122 -1.80 -6.30 -19.17
C ILE A 122 -0.34 -6.75 -19.10
N LEU A 123 -0.06 -8.01 -19.48
CA LEU A 123 1.25 -8.63 -19.46
C LEU A 123 2.08 -8.34 -20.73
N ASP A 124 1.46 -7.80 -21.79
CA ASP A 124 2.17 -7.39 -23.02
C ASP A 124 2.92 -6.06 -22.82
N SER A 125 2.64 -5.35 -21.73
CA SER A 125 3.35 -4.14 -21.32
C SER A 125 4.79 -4.47 -20.87
N PRO A 126 5.83 -3.82 -21.43
CA PRO A 126 7.20 -3.96 -20.94
C PRO A 126 7.38 -3.38 -19.52
N ASN A 127 6.42 -2.58 -19.05
CA ASN A 127 6.39 -1.95 -17.74
C ASN A 127 5.54 -2.73 -16.72
N TYR A 128 5.02 -3.93 -17.05
CA TYR A 128 4.45 -4.80 -16.02
C TYR A 128 5.58 -5.34 -15.12
N LEU A 129 5.43 -5.22 -13.80
CA LEU A 129 6.47 -5.63 -12.84
C LEU A 129 6.79 -7.12 -13.00
N GLN A 130 8.09 -7.41 -13.15
CA GLN A 130 8.60 -8.77 -13.10
C GLN A 130 9.58 -8.97 -11.95
N GLU A 131 9.49 -10.13 -11.30
CA GLU A 131 10.44 -10.62 -10.32
C GLU A 131 10.96 -11.98 -10.76
N ARG A 132 12.29 -12.16 -10.80
CA ARG A 132 12.96 -13.37 -11.31
C ARG A 132 12.43 -13.85 -12.68
N GLY A 133 12.09 -12.90 -13.56
CA GLY A 133 11.57 -13.14 -14.92
C GLY A 133 10.10 -13.55 -15.00
N LYS A 134 9.31 -13.38 -13.93
CA LYS A 134 7.87 -13.67 -13.90
C LYS A 134 7.07 -12.40 -13.56
N PRO A 135 5.89 -12.18 -14.17
CA PRO A 135 4.93 -11.18 -13.71
C PRO A 135 4.67 -11.27 -12.19
N VAL A 136 4.53 -10.14 -11.51
CA VAL A 136 4.18 -10.07 -10.09
C VAL A 136 2.69 -9.87 -9.89
N VAL A 137 2.11 -10.57 -8.90
CA VAL A 137 0.75 -10.34 -8.38
C VAL A 137 0.77 -10.35 -6.86
N CYS A 138 0.06 -9.41 -6.23
CA CYS A 138 -0.10 -9.36 -4.78
C CYS A 138 -1.50 -9.85 -4.36
N LEU A 139 -1.57 -10.71 -3.34
CA LEU A 139 -2.82 -11.24 -2.78
C LEU A 139 -2.91 -10.90 -1.28
N TRP A 140 -3.66 -9.86 -0.92
CA TRP A 140 -3.91 -9.41 0.46
C TRP A 140 -5.24 -9.92 1.02
N GLY A 141 -5.31 -10.04 2.35
CA GLY A 141 -6.56 -10.30 3.09
C GLY A 141 -6.80 -11.77 3.43
N PHE A 142 -5.95 -12.68 2.96
CA PHE A 142 -5.96 -14.08 3.39
C PHE A 142 -5.36 -14.25 4.79
N GLY A 143 -5.75 -15.32 5.49
CA GLY A 143 -5.16 -15.68 6.79
C GLY A 143 -5.57 -14.86 8.01
N PHE A 144 -6.31 -13.75 7.88
CA PHE A 144 -6.73 -12.95 9.05
C PHE A 144 -7.79 -13.66 9.89
N SER A 145 -7.70 -13.55 11.22
CA SER A 145 -8.48 -14.33 12.21
C SER A 145 -10.00 -14.29 12.09
N LYS A 146 -10.55 -13.25 11.46
CA LYS A 146 -11.99 -13.08 11.22
C LYS A 146 -12.47 -13.65 9.88
N THR A 147 -11.56 -14.02 8.99
CA THR A 147 -11.89 -14.40 7.61
C THR A 147 -12.18 -15.89 7.46
N ARG A 148 -11.45 -16.75 8.19
CA ARG A 148 -11.62 -18.22 8.19
C ARG A 148 -11.60 -18.83 6.78
N HIS A 149 -10.71 -18.32 5.94
CA HIS A 149 -10.44 -18.88 4.62
C HIS A 149 -9.90 -20.31 4.75
N ASP A 150 -10.48 -21.22 3.97
CA ASP A 150 -9.99 -22.59 3.86
C ASP A 150 -8.61 -22.61 3.16
N PRO A 151 -7.56 -23.23 3.77
CA PRO A 151 -6.24 -23.31 3.16
C PRO A 151 -6.22 -23.99 1.79
N ASP A 152 -7.07 -24.99 1.53
CA ASP A 152 -7.10 -25.67 0.23
C ASP A 152 -7.68 -24.77 -0.88
N THR A 153 -8.68 -23.94 -0.56
CA THR A 153 -9.16 -22.87 -1.43
C THR A 153 -8.05 -21.88 -1.77
N ILE A 154 -7.20 -21.49 -0.80
CA ILE A 154 -6.04 -20.60 -1.08
C ILE A 154 -5.01 -21.29 -1.98
N ARG A 155 -4.72 -22.59 -1.77
CA ARG A 155 -3.86 -23.38 -2.67
C ARG A 155 -4.42 -23.41 -4.09
N ALA A 156 -5.72 -23.62 -4.25
CA ALA A 156 -6.38 -23.67 -5.55
C ALA A 156 -6.24 -22.35 -6.31
N ILE A 157 -6.49 -21.21 -5.64
CA ILE A 157 -6.28 -19.86 -6.19
C ILE A 157 -4.82 -19.68 -6.64
N VAL A 158 -3.87 -20.00 -5.77
CA VAL A 158 -2.43 -19.86 -6.05
C VAL A 158 -1.96 -20.74 -7.22
N SER A 159 -2.45 -21.98 -7.32
CA SER A 159 -2.17 -22.87 -8.46
C SER A 159 -2.79 -22.32 -9.74
N PHE A 160 -4.05 -21.89 -9.71
CA PHE A 160 -4.71 -21.26 -10.85
C PHE A 160 -3.91 -20.05 -11.38
N PHE A 161 -3.46 -19.14 -10.52
CA PHE A 161 -2.67 -17.97 -10.95
C PHE A 161 -1.37 -18.38 -11.66
N ARG A 162 -0.74 -19.50 -11.27
CA ARG A 162 0.47 -20.04 -11.93
C ARG A 162 0.19 -20.82 -13.20
N GLU A 163 -0.91 -21.55 -13.27
CA GLU A 163 -1.29 -22.36 -14.44
C GLU A 163 -1.90 -21.51 -15.56
N SER A 164 -2.61 -20.44 -15.22
CA SER A 164 -3.23 -19.52 -16.18
C SER A 164 -2.28 -18.46 -16.75
N THR A 165 -1.19 -18.14 -16.06
CA THR A 165 -0.22 -17.11 -16.49
C THR A 165 0.91 -17.72 -17.33
N PRO A 166 1.13 -17.28 -18.58
CA PRO A 166 2.24 -17.73 -19.41
C PRO A 166 3.60 -17.47 -18.72
N GLY A 167 4.46 -18.49 -18.63
CA GLY A 167 5.73 -18.42 -17.89
C GLY A 167 5.60 -18.54 -16.36
N GLY A 168 4.38 -18.62 -15.84
CA GLY A 168 4.08 -18.56 -14.41
C GLY A 168 4.07 -17.13 -13.86
N VAL A 169 3.90 -17.00 -12.55
CA VAL A 169 3.76 -15.73 -11.83
C VAL A 169 4.53 -15.80 -10.51
N TYR A 170 5.01 -14.65 -10.03
CA TYR A 170 5.60 -14.45 -8.71
C TYR A 170 4.52 -13.86 -7.79
N ILE A 171 4.16 -14.57 -6.73
CA ILE A 171 3.00 -14.21 -5.89
C ILE A 171 3.45 -13.73 -4.50
N ILE A 172 3.09 -12.50 -4.17
CA ILE A 172 3.30 -11.88 -2.85
C ILE A 172 2.05 -12.13 -1.99
N ALA A 173 2.22 -12.83 -0.86
CA ALA A 173 1.18 -12.99 0.16
C ALA A 173 1.13 -11.78 1.09
N GLY A 174 0.00 -11.06 1.08
CA GLY A 174 -0.31 -10.04 2.09
C GLY A 174 -0.96 -10.68 3.32
N VAL A 175 -0.16 -10.93 4.36
CA VAL A 175 -0.53 -11.78 5.51
C VAL A 175 -0.74 -10.98 6.81
N PRO A 176 -1.36 -11.58 7.85
CA PRO A 176 -1.45 -10.97 9.18
C PRO A 176 -0.07 -10.75 9.82
N THR A 177 -0.01 -9.88 10.83
CA THR A 177 1.23 -9.58 11.56
C THR A 177 1.84 -10.83 12.21
N HIS A 178 0.99 -11.72 12.70
CA HIS A 178 1.35 -12.92 13.46
C HIS A 178 1.25 -14.23 12.64
N TRP A 179 1.43 -14.14 11.32
CA TRP A 179 1.31 -15.28 10.39
C TRP A 179 2.17 -16.50 10.76
N ARG A 180 3.32 -16.27 11.42
CA ARG A 180 4.26 -17.31 11.88
C ARG A 180 3.76 -18.06 13.12
N THR A 181 3.16 -17.35 14.07
CA THR A 181 2.71 -17.88 15.36
C THR A 181 1.26 -18.33 15.36
N ALA A 182 0.48 -17.92 14.35
CA ALA A 182 -0.95 -18.23 14.21
C ALA A 182 -1.82 -17.77 15.40
N ASP A 183 -1.45 -16.62 15.99
CA ASP A 183 -2.17 -15.96 17.07
C ASP A 183 -2.53 -14.50 16.73
N GLY A 184 -3.11 -13.76 17.70
CA GLY A 184 -3.42 -12.33 17.55
C GLY A 184 -4.37 -12.00 16.39
N ASP A 185 -3.84 -11.41 15.33
CA ASP A 185 -4.58 -11.05 14.12
C ASP A 185 -4.59 -12.15 13.04
N SER A 186 -3.81 -13.23 13.23
CA SER A 186 -3.80 -14.41 12.37
C SER A 186 -4.90 -15.42 12.73
N ASP A 187 -5.40 -16.12 11.72
CA ASP A 187 -6.22 -17.31 11.88
C ASP A 187 -5.38 -18.44 12.50
N PRO A 188 -5.90 -19.15 13.51
CA PRO A 188 -5.18 -20.17 14.26
C PRO A 188 -5.06 -21.53 13.55
N ASN A 189 -5.51 -21.66 12.30
CA ASN A 189 -5.37 -22.89 11.53
C ASN A 189 -3.89 -23.19 11.24
N PRO A 190 -3.31 -24.27 11.81
CA PRO A 190 -1.87 -24.55 11.70
C PRO A 190 -1.42 -24.89 10.26
N ALA A 191 -2.36 -25.26 9.37
CA ALA A 191 -2.04 -25.51 7.97
C ALA A 191 -1.64 -24.24 7.19
N LEU A 192 -1.94 -23.05 7.73
CA LEU A 192 -1.61 -21.78 7.09
C LEU A 192 -0.10 -21.49 7.10
N LEU A 193 0.64 -21.87 8.15
CA LEU A 193 2.09 -21.65 8.20
C LEU A 193 2.82 -22.34 7.02
N ASN A 194 2.51 -23.62 6.80
CA ASN A 194 3.06 -24.38 5.67
C ASN A 194 2.55 -23.83 4.33
N LEU A 195 1.27 -23.43 4.24
CA LEU A 195 0.71 -22.77 3.06
C LEU A 195 1.54 -21.55 2.64
N TRP A 196 1.82 -20.62 3.56
CA TRP A 196 2.59 -19.40 3.25
C TRP A 196 3.97 -19.75 2.71
N LEU A 197 4.68 -20.64 3.39
CA LEU A 197 6.05 -21.01 3.03
C LEU A 197 6.12 -21.85 1.75
N GLU A 198 5.16 -22.73 1.46
CA GLU A 198 5.21 -23.64 0.29
C GLU A 198 4.60 -23.05 -0.98
N SER A 199 3.58 -22.20 -0.81
CA SER A 199 2.69 -21.80 -1.89
C SER A 199 3.00 -20.42 -2.45
N PHE A 200 3.73 -19.54 -1.76
CA PHE A 200 4.01 -18.18 -2.23
C PHE A 200 5.48 -17.98 -2.62
N ASP A 201 5.76 -16.91 -3.38
CA ASP A 201 7.13 -16.51 -3.73
C ASP A 201 7.63 -15.39 -2.79
N ALA A 202 6.72 -14.67 -2.11
CA ALA A 202 7.05 -13.75 -1.02
C ALA A 202 5.95 -13.67 0.04
N ILE A 203 6.33 -13.21 1.24
CA ILE A 203 5.44 -12.93 2.38
C ILE A 203 5.62 -11.48 2.81
N SER A 204 4.50 -10.75 2.95
CA SER A 204 4.45 -9.35 3.38
C SER A 204 3.46 -9.18 4.54
N PRO A 205 3.94 -9.10 5.80
CA PRO A 205 3.06 -8.93 6.96
C PRO A 205 2.48 -7.52 7.04
N TRP A 206 1.16 -7.42 7.19
CA TRP A 206 0.46 -6.14 7.32
C TRP A 206 0.67 -5.52 8.70
N THR A 207 1.39 -4.39 8.75
CA THR A 207 1.80 -3.70 9.99
C THR A 207 0.98 -2.45 10.32
N VAL A 208 0.17 -1.93 9.39
CA VAL A 208 -0.60 -0.69 9.61
C VAL A 208 -1.55 -0.86 10.80
N GLY A 209 -1.49 0.10 11.73
CA GLY A 209 -2.28 0.08 12.96
C GLY A 209 -1.78 -0.88 14.04
N ARG A 210 -0.61 -1.53 13.87
CA ARG A 210 -0.04 -2.48 14.86
C ARG A 210 0.90 -1.84 15.87
N TYR A 211 1.61 -0.79 15.47
CA TYR A 211 2.50 0.02 16.28
C TYR A 211 2.29 1.51 15.98
N ARG A 212 2.68 2.40 16.90
CA ARG A 212 2.30 3.83 16.87
C ARG A 212 3.45 4.82 16.89
N ASN A 213 4.66 4.37 17.19
CA ASN A 213 5.86 5.19 17.38
C ASN A 213 7.14 4.39 17.09
N GLU A 214 8.31 5.02 17.22
CA GLU A 214 9.62 4.39 16.98
C GLU A 214 9.94 3.21 17.92
N ASP A 215 9.58 3.29 19.20
CA ASP A 215 9.85 2.25 20.19
C ASP A 215 8.99 1.02 19.91
N ASP A 216 7.68 1.19 19.67
CA ASP A 216 6.77 0.12 19.26
C ASP A 216 7.27 -0.58 17.97
N ALA A 217 7.73 0.19 16.97
CA ALA A 217 8.24 -0.34 15.71
C ALA A 217 9.58 -1.08 15.90
N THR A 218 10.37 -0.71 16.91
CA THR A 218 11.61 -1.38 17.31
C THR A 218 11.34 -2.64 18.12
N GLN A 219 10.31 -2.63 18.96
CA GLN A 219 9.83 -3.83 19.64
C GLN A 219 9.34 -4.86 18.61
N TYR A 220 8.48 -4.45 17.67
CA TYR A 220 8.02 -5.30 16.56
C TYR A 220 9.18 -5.91 15.75
N SER A 221 10.19 -5.11 15.45
CA SER A 221 11.42 -5.54 14.77
C SER A 221 12.12 -6.67 15.53
N ASN A 222 12.34 -6.49 16.82
CA ASN A 222 13.12 -7.40 17.66
C ASN A 222 12.36 -8.69 18.02
N GLU A 223 11.06 -8.60 18.27
CA GLU A 223 10.24 -9.70 18.81
C GLU A 223 9.53 -10.52 17.73
N ILE A 224 9.14 -9.91 16.60
CA ILE A 224 8.36 -10.57 15.54
C ILE A 224 9.15 -10.64 14.23
N MET A 225 9.54 -9.49 13.66
CA MET A 225 10.15 -9.41 12.33
C MET A 225 11.43 -10.26 12.22
N LYS A 226 12.30 -10.16 13.22
CA LYS A 226 13.54 -10.94 13.26
C LYS A 226 13.28 -12.46 13.17
N ALA A 227 12.36 -12.97 13.98
CA ALA A 227 12.02 -14.40 14.01
C ALA A 227 11.30 -14.87 12.73
N ASP A 228 10.54 -13.98 12.08
CA ASP A 228 9.96 -14.22 10.76
C ASP A 228 11.05 -14.40 9.68
N VAL A 229 12.01 -13.48 9.63
CA VAL A 229 13.13 -13.55 8.68
C VAL A 229 14.05 -14.73 8.96
N GLU A 230 14.35 -15.04 10.23
CA GLU A 230 15.13 -16.22 10.61
C GLU A 230 14.44 -17.52 10.13
N LEU A 231 13.12 -17.65 10.31
CA LEU A 231 12.36 -18.81 9.82
C LEU A 231 12.40 -18.92 8.29
N ILE A 232 12.17 -17.83 7.57
CA ILE A 232 12.21 -17.81 6.09
C ILE A 232 13.62 -18.13 5.58
N THR A 233 14.65 -17.56 6.20
CA THR A 233 16.06 -17.82 5.85
C THR A 233 16.42 -19.29 6.06
N ALA A 234 16.10 -19.87 7.22
CA ALA A 234 16.33 -21.29 7.49
C ALA A 234 15.54 -22.18 6.52
N THR A 235 14.30 -21.84 6.23
CA THR A 235 13.43 -22.55 5.27
C THR A 235 14.02 -22.53 3.86
N ASN A 236 14.53 -21.38 3.40
CA ASN A 236 15.17 -21.24 2.10
C ASN A 236 16.52 -21.99 2.01
N GLN A 237 17.25 -22.15 3.12
CA GLN A 237 18.52 -22.89 3.16
C GLN A 237 18.34 -24.42 3.08
N ILE A 238 17.35 -24.98 3.78
CA ILE A 238 17.12 -26.43 3.81
C ILE A 238 16.41 -26.96 2.55
N ARG A 239 15.74 -26.09 1.80
CA ARG A 239 14.95 -26.46 0.63
C ARG A 239 15.79 -26.54 -0.64
N SER A 240 16.05 -27.77 -1.07
CA SER A 240 16.60 -28.09 -2.39
C SER A 240 15.51 -28.60 -3.33
N GLY A 241 15.66 -28.38 -4.65
CA GLY A 241 14.74 -28.92 -5.67
C GLY A 241 13.63 -27.94 -6.09
N PRO A 242 12.39 -28.41 -6.34
CA PRO A 242 11.32 -27.59 -6.94
C PRO A 242 10.63 -26.62 -5.98
N PHE A 243 11.07 -26.55 -4.72
CA PHE A 243 10.53 -25.63 -3.73
C PHE A 243 10.96 -24.19 -4.03
N ARG A 244 10.07 -23.25 -3.77
CA ARG A 244 10.32 -21.82 -4.02
C ARG A 244 11.18 -21.23 -2.90
N HIS A 245 12.05 -20.32 -3.30
CA HIS A 245 12.63 -19.34 -2.38
C HIS A 245 11.53 -18.34 -2.03
N VAL A 246 11.37 -18.05 -0.74
CA VAL A 246 10.39 -17.08 -0.24
C VAL A 246 11.11 -15.81 0.16
N ASP A 247 10.77 -14.68 -0.45
CA ASP A 247 11.26 -13.36 -0.03
C ASP A 247 10.42 -12.79 1.12
N TYR A 248 11.02 -12.03 2.05
CA TYR A 248 10.31 -11.32 3.12
C TYR A 248 10.24 -9.83 2.82
N ILE A 249 9.04 -9.28 2.76
CA ILE A 249 8.76 -7.91 2.32
C ILE A 249 8.03 -7.14 3.44
N PRO A 250 8.74 -6.52 4.39
CA PRO A 250 8.09 -5.79 5.48
C PRO A 250 7.34 -4.56 4.96
N VAL A 251 6.17 -4.30 5.57
CA VAL A 251 5.37 -3.09 5.34
C VAL A 251 5.87 -1.95 6.24
N VAL A 252 6.08 -0.78 5.65
CA VAL A 252 6.43 0.48 6.34
C VAL A 252 5.43 1.59 5.99
N LEU A 253 5.18 2.51 6.92
CA LEU A 253 4.17 3.57 6.80
C LEU A 253 4.65 4.92 7.36
N PRO A 254 4.22 6.06 6.78
CA PRO A 254 4.64 7.39 7.23
C PRO A 254 4.02 7.82 8.55
N GLY A 255 2.89 7.22 8.92
CA GLY A 255 2.03 7.54 10.06
C GLY A 255 0.58 7.13 9.75
N GLY A 256 -0.40 7.63 10.50
CA GLY A 256 -1.80 7.22 10.32
C GLY A 256 -2.80 8.00 11.18
N SER A 257 -3.92 8.38 10.56
CA SER A 257 -4.97 9.22 11.17
C SER A 257 -6.36 8.94 10.56
N GLY A 258 -6.82 7.69 10.62
CA GLY A 258 -8.15 7.27 10.17
C GLY A 258 -9.35 7.83 10.97
N TYR A 259 -9.22 8.99 11.62
CA TYR A 259 -10.28 9.66 12.38
C TYR A 259 -11.55 9.83 11.54
N ASN A 260 -11.42 10.45 10.35
CA ASN A 260 -12.56 10.71 9.47
C ASN A 260 -13.19 9.41 8.96
N MET A 261 -12.40 8.45 8.45
CA MET A 261 -12.89 7.13 8.01
C MET A 261 -13.63 6.38 9.13
N SER A 262 -13.17 6.49 10.38
CA SER A 262 -13.80 5.83 11.54
C SER A 262 -15.10 6.50 12.01
N GLY A 263 -15.45 7.68 11.48
CA GLY A 263 -16.51 8.53 12.02
C GLY A 263 -16.19 9.07 13.41
N GLY A 264 -14.93 9.45 13.66
CA GLY A 264 -14.44 10.00 14.92
C GLY A 264 -14.25 8.97 16.06
N LYS A 265 -14.31 7.67 15.77
CA LYS A 265 -14.13 6.58 16.76
C LYS A 265 -12.66 6.30 17.09
N TRP A 266 -11.75 6.59 16.16
CA TRP A 266 -10.31 6.48 16.36
C TRP A 266 -9.73 7.87 16.65
N ALA A 267 -8.59 7.94 17.34
CA ALA A 267 -7.97 9.22 17.64
C ALA A 267 -7.48 9.94 16.37
N PHE A 268 -7.52 11.27 16.39
CA PHE A 268 -6.87 12.10 15.37
C PHE A 268 -5.36 12.04 15.56
N ASN A 269 -4.60 11.92 14.46
CA ASN A 269 -3.15 11.72 14.46
C ASN A 269 -2.69 10.57 15.39
N ASN A 270 -3.40 9.43 15.34
CA ASN A 270 -3.21 8.28 16.25
C ASN A 270 -1.85 7.57 16.09
N ILE A 271 -1.24 7.66 14.91
CA ILE A 271 0.14 7.26 14.62
C ILE A 271 0.81 8.49 14.03
N LYS A 272 1.60 9.16 14.85
CA LYS A 272 2.28 10.38 14.43
C LYS A 272 3.34 10.09 13.37
N ARG A 273 3.64 11.10 12.56
CA ARG A 273 4.70 11.01 11.54
C ARG A 273 6.07 11.43 12.09
N GLU A 274 6.08 12.26 13.15
CA GLU A 274 7.27 12.76 13.86
C GLU A 274 8.38 13.21 12.88
N GLY A 275 8.00 14.06 11.93
CA GLY A 275 8.92 14.61 10.93
C GLY A 275 9.57 13.59 9.98
N GLY A 276 9.06 12.35 9.91
CA GLY A 276 9.64 11.25 9.14
C GLY A 276 10.52 10.29 9.94
N HIS A 277 10.81 10.57 11.21
CA HIS A 277 11.57 9.67 12.08
C HIS A 277 10.89 8.30 12.22
N PHE A 278 9.56 8.29 12.40
CA PHE A 278 8.78 7.05 12.51
C PHE A 278 8.93 6.15 11.27
N LEU A 279 8.87 6.72 10.06
CA LEU A 279 9.07 5.98 8.80
C LEU A 279 10.50 5.46 8.69
N TRP A 280 11.49 6.31 8.97
CA TRP A 280 12.89 5.92 8.89
C TRP A 280 13.24 4.80 9.85
N ARG A 281 12.69 4.80 11.07
CA ARG A 281 12.90 3.72 12.05
C ARG A 281 12.42 2.37 11.53
N GLN A 282 11.25 2.32 10.88
CA GLN A 282 10.74 1.09 10.27
C GLN A 282 11.63 0.61 9.12
N ILE A 283 12.09 1.54 8.27
CA ILE A 283 13.02 1.26 7.16
C ILE A 283 14.37 0.72 7.71
N TYR A 284 14.93 1.35 8.73
CA TYR A 284 16.13 0.88 9.44
C TYR A 284 15.95 -0.54 9.99
N ASN A 285 14.85 -0.77 10.70
CA ASN A 285 14.53 -2.07 11.29
C ASN A 285 14.36 -3.17 10.22
N ALA A 286 13.69 -2.89 9.10
CA ALA A 286 13.54 -3.81 7.98
C ALA A 286 14.90 -4.22 7.39
N LEU A 287 15.74 -3.23 7.07
CA LEU A 287 17.01 -3.44 6.37
C LEU A 287 18.07 -4.06 7.28
N LYS A 288 18.08 -3.70 8.57
CA LYS A 288 18.91 -4.34 9.61
C LYS A 288 18.62 -5.83 9.77
N ASN A 289 17.36 -6.25 9.59
CA ASN A 289 16.99 -7.67 9.59
C ASN A 289 17.23 -8.35 8.23
N GLY A 290 17.78 -7.66 7.22
CA GLY A 290 18.15 -8.24 5.93
C GLY A 290 17.06 -8.21 4.85
N ALA A 291 16.00 -7.39 5.00
CA ALA A 291 15.02 -7.20 3.94
C ALA A 291 15.68 -6.55 2.70
N THR A 292 15.39 -7.08 1.50
CA THR A 292 15.90 -6.58 0.20
C THR A 292 14.82 -5.91 -0.65
N ILE A 293 13.57 -5.96 -0.17
CA ILE A 293 12.39 -5.36 -0.76
C ILE A 293 11.53 -4.81 0.39
N ILE A 294 10.98 -3.60 0.26
CA ILE A 294 10.12 -2.97 1.27
C ILE A 294 8.79 -2.57 0.63
N TYR A 295 7.68 -2.75 1.34
CA TYR A 295 6.35 -2.31 0.89
C TYR A 295 5.94 -1.01 1.58
N GLY A 296 5.67 0.05 0.81
CA GLY A 296 5.24 1.35 1.32
C GLY A 296 3.72 1.43 1.39
N ALA A 297 3.17 1.31 2.61
CA ALA A 297 1.76 1.53 2.91
C ALA A 297 1.56 3.01 3.32
N THR A 298 0.99 3.87 2.48
CA THR A 298 0.46 3.65 1.11
C THR A 298 0.87 4.79 0.20
N TRP A 299 0.60 4.72 -1.11
CA TRP A 299 0.84 5.88 -1.95
C TRP A 299 -0.16 7.00 -1.62
N ASP A 300 -1.46 6.66 -1.59
CA ASP A 300 -2.56 7.62 -1.64
C ASP A 300 -3.75 7.35 -0.69
N GLU A 301 -3.68 6.43 0.29
CA GLU A 301 -4.73 6.24 1.30
C GLU A 301 -4.70 7.39 2.34
N TYR A 302 -5.10 8.58 1.89
CA TYR A 302 -5.26 9.80 2.69
C TYR A 302 -6.40 9.67 3.73
N ASP A 303 -7.36 8.76 3.49
CA ASP A 303 -8.49 8.45 4.39
C ASP A 303 -8.06 7.67 5.64
N GLU A 304 -7.07 6.79 5.50
CA GLU A 304 -6.35 6.17 6.63
C GLU A 304 -5.23 7.09 7.17
N GLY A 305 -4.74 8.02 6.35
CA GLY A 305 -3.64 8.92 6.69
C GLY A 305 -2.25 8.29 6.51
N THR A 306 -2.17 7.16 5.80
CA THR A 306 -0.94 6.42 5.46
C THR A 306 -0.30 6.89 4.16
N ALA A 307 -0.92 7.82 3.42
CA ALA A 307 -0.39 8.35 2.17
C ALA A 307 1.05 8.91 2.28
N LEU A 308 1.91 8.42 1.38
CA LEU A 308 3.28 8.87 1.10
C LEU A 308 3.32 10.01 0.08
N MET A 309 2.29 10.14 -0.77
CA MET A 309 2.10 11.28 -1.70
C MET A 309 2.12 12.65 -0.99
N PRO A 310 2.27 13.76 -1.74
CA PRO A 310 2.37 15.08 -1.14
C PRO A 310 1.16 15.43 -0.26
N ALA A 311 1.42 16.07 0.88
CA ALA A 311 0.40 16.56 1.78
C ALA A 311 0.62 18.05 2.09
N VAL A 312 -0.43 18.71 2.59
CA VAL A 312 -0.39 20.15 2.88
C VAL A 312 0.59 20.42 4.03
N GLU A 313 1.57 21.28 3.75
CA GLU A 313 2.72 21.52 4.64
C GLU A 313 2.31 22.09 6.00
N SER A 314 1.35 23.02 6.02
CA SER A 314 0.97 23.73 7.25
C SER A 314 -0.54 23.83 7.47
N ARG A 315 -0.95 23.77 8.74
CA ARG A 315 -2.31 24.05 9.21
C ARG A 315 -2.88 25.36 8.68
N LEU A 316 -2.05 26.37 8.43
CA LEU A 316 -2.47 27.67 7.87
C LEU A 316 -2.89 27.61 6.39
N LEU A 317 -2.53 26.54 5.68
CA LEU A 317 -2.85 26.30 4.28
C LEU A 317 -4.04 25.34 4.10
N LEU A 318 -4.53 24.73 5.17
CA LEU A 318 -5.68 23.83 5.11
C LEU A 318 -7.00 24.61 4.91
N PRO A 319 -7.95 24.09 4.12
CA PRO A 319 -9.29 24.64 4.09
C PRO A 319 -9.97 24.42 5.45
N VAL A 320 -10.76 25.41 5.89
CA VAL A 320 -11.53 25.31 7.12
C VAL A 320 -12.65 24.28 6.93
N SER A 321 -12.64 23.25 7.76
CA SER A 321 -13.64 22.18 7.79
C SER A 321 -14.14 22.00 9.21
N HIS A 322 -15.47 22.07 9.41
CA HIS A 322 -16.11 21.92 10.72
C HIS A 322 -16.47 20.46 11.03
N ASP A 323 -16.76 19.66 10.01
CA ASP A 323 -17.29 18.29 10.14
C ASP A 323 -16.24 17.20 9.90
N SER A 324 -15.06 17.55 9.38
CA SER A 324 -13.98 16.59 9.07
C SER A 324 -12.62 17.27 9.19
N PRO A 325 -11.93 17.17 10.35
CA PRO A 325 -10.62 17.77 10.53
C PRO A 325 -9.60 17.20 9.55
N LEU A 326 -8.75 18.06 9.00
CA LEU A 326 -7.66 17.70 8.08
C LEU A 326 -6.32 17.75 8.81
N LEU A 327 -5.40 16.86 8.42
CA LEU A 327 -4.08 16.70 9.03
C LEU A 327 -3.00 17.33 8.12
N PRO A 328 -2.32 18.40 8.55
CA PRO A 328 -1.17 18.97 7.86
C PRO A 328 0.13 18.27 8.27
N LEU A 329 1.22 18.53 7.55
CA LEU A 329 2.54 17.99 7.91
C LEU A 329 3.15 18.65 9.16
N ASP A 330 2.76 19.89 9.48
CA ASP A 330 3.23 20.60 10.68
C ASP A 330 2.50 20.22 11.99
N GLU A 331 1.58 19.24 11.97
CA GLU A 331 0.84 18.81 13.17
C GLU A 331 1.77 18.35 14.30
N ASP A 332 2.83 17.61 13.95
CA ASP A 332 3.80 17.08 14.91
C ASP A 332 4.87 18.14 15.30
N GLY A 333 4.74 19.39 14.83
CA GLY A 333 5.67 20.48 15.12
C GLY A 333 6.86 20.61 14.15
N TYR A 334 6.83 19.88 13.03
CA TYR A 334 7.92 19.84 12.05
C TYR A 334 7.61 20.71 10.82
N SER A 335 8.56 21.58 10.43
CA SER A 335 8.48 22.30 9.15
C SER A 335 9.20 21.50 8.07
N ILE A 336 8.43 20.80 7.24
CA ILE A 336 8.90 19.90 6.17
C ILE A 336 8.13 20.17 4.87
N PRO A 337 8.77 19.99 3.69
CA PRO A 337 8.13 20.23 2.40
C PRO A 337 7.08 19.17 2.07
N ALA A 338 6.15 19.48 1.17
CA ALA A 338 5.04 18.61 0.83
C ALA A 338 5.47 17.19 0.38
N ASP A 339 6.60 17.07 -0.32
CA ASP A 339 7.14 15.83 -0.88
C ASP A 339 8.02 15.02 0.11
N TRP A 340 8.09 15.40 1.39
CA TRP A 340 9.06 14.89 2.35
C TRP A 340 9.10 13.36 2.50
N TYR A 341 7.95 12.71 2.69
CA TYR A 341 7.87 11.25 2.87
C TYR A 341 8.27 10.50 1.61
N MET A 342 7.99 11.10 0.45
CA MET A 342 8.46 10.59 -0.83
C MET A 342 9.99 10.60 -0.84
N ARG A 343 10.66 11.71 -0.49
CA ARG A 343 12.14 11.77 -0.39
C ARG A 343 12.74 10.69 0.51
N ILE A 344 12.09 10.37 1.63
CA ILE A 344 12.51 9.28 2.53
C ILE A 344 12.48 7.93 1.80
N CYS A 345 11.38 7.61 1.11
CA CYS A 345 11.29 6.41 0.28
C CYS A 345 12.33 6.39 -0.84
N GLY A 346 12.62 7.54 -1.45
CA GLY A 346 13.65 7.67 -2.49
C GLY A 346 15.06 7.41 -1.98
N LEU A 347 15.40 7.90 -0.78
CA LEU A 347 16.69 7.64 -0.12
C LEU A 347 16.83 6.16 0.28
N ALA A 348 15.77 5.57 0.84
CA ALA A 348 15.73 4.13 1.14
C ALA A 348 15.88 3.25 -0.13
N ALA A 349 15.33 3.70 -1.26
CA ALA A 349 15.51 3.05 -2.55
C ALA A 349 16.98 3.13 -3.04
N GLY A 350 17.64 4.27 -2.82
CA GLY A 350 19.07 4.43 -3.12
C GLY A 350 19.93 3.49 -2.28
N TYR A 351 19.65 3.37 -0.99
CA TYR A 351 20.33 2.39 -0.14
C TYR A 351 20.12 0.95 -0.62
N LEU A 352 18.88 0.56 -0.94
CA LEU A 352 18.58 -0.77 -1.47
C LEU A 352 19.35 -1.08 -2.76
N ARG A 353 19.59 -0.07 -3.62
CA ARG A 353 20.44 -0.21 -4.82
C ARG A 353 21.95 -0.12 -4.56
N GLY A 354 22.38 0.12 -3.31
CA GLY A 354 23.79 0.30 -2.94
C GLY A 354 24.38 1.65 -3.35
N GLU A 355 23.55 2.66 -3.63
CA GLU A 355 23.96 3.99 -4.10
C GLU A 355 24.42 4.92 -2.96
N CYS A 356 24.07 4.60 -1.71
CA CYS A 356 24.46 5.35 -0.52
C CYS A 356 24.64 4.43 0.69
N GLU A 357 25.41 4.87 1.68
CA GLU A 357 25.61 4.15 2.94
C GLU A 357 24.33 4.13 3.79
N PHE A 358 24.15 3.07 4.59
CA PHE A 358 23.07 3.00 5.58
C PHE A 358 23.50 3.54 6.93
N GLN A 359 22.56 4.20 7.60
CA GLN A 359 22.74 4.65 8.96
C GLN A 359 21.44 4.55 9.75
N GLU A 360 21.57 4.30 11.05
CA GLU A 360 20.44 4.25 11.99
C GLU A 360 19.83 5.64 12.20
N GLU A 361 20.66 6.67 12.26
CA GLU A 361 20.25 8.05 12.52
C GLU A 361 19.42 8.64 11.36
N PHE A 362 18.41 9.43 11.70
CA PHE A 362 17.53 10.04 10.70
C PHE A 362 18.30 11.03 9.81
N PRO A 363 18.35 10.82 8.47
CA PRO A 363 19.23 11.55 7.56
C PRO A 363 18.70 12.94 7.17
N LEU A 364 18.38 13.78 8.16
CA LEU A 364 17.71 15.07 8.00
C LEU A 364 18.38 15.99 6.97
N GLU A 365 19.71 16.16 7.05
CA GLU A 365 20.44 17.04 6.12
C GLU A 365 20.53 16.46 4.70
N THR A 366 20.62 15.13 4.55
CA THR A 366 20.53 14.48 3.24
C THR A 366 19.15 14.70 2.62
N LEU A 367 18.07 14.55 3.39
CA LEU A 367 16.69 14.75 2.92
C LEU A 367 16.37 16.22 2.57
N ARG A 368 16.94 17.17 3.32
CA ARG A 368 16.91 18.61 2.99
C ARG A 368 17.61 18.90 1.65
N ASN A 369 18.74 18.23 1.39
CA ASN A 369 19.55 18.41 0.18
C ASN A 369 19.24 17.42 -0.96
N TYR A 370 18.21 16.57 -0.81
CA TYR A 370 17.90 15.44 -1.70
C TYR A 370 17.75 15.83 -3.17
N GLY A 371 17.27 17.03 -3.49
CA GLY A 371 17.17 17.52 -4.87
C GLY A 371 18.46 18.11 -5.47
N ARG A 372 19.49 18.39 -4.65
CA ARG A 372 20.76 19.00 -5.09
C ARG A 372 21.82 17.95 -5.43
N GLN A 373 21.94 16.92 -4.60
CA GLN A 373 22.99 15.89 -4.72
C GLN A 373 22.94 15.14 -6.08
N PHE A 374 21.74 14.80 -6.57
CA PHE A 374 21.56 14.17 -7.89
C PHE A 374 21.64 15.14 -9.09
N SER A 375 21.75 16.45 -8.85
CA SER A 375 22.05 17.42 -9.91
C SER A 375 23.55 17.46 -10.22
N GLU A 376 24.38 17.38 -9.18
CA GLU A 376 25.84 17.49 -9.28
C GLU A 376 26.47 16.24 -9.92
N SER A 377 25.97 15.04 -9.57
CA SER A 377 26.40 13.77 -10.17
C SER A 377 26.08 13.62 -11.66
N ARG A 378 25.16 14.45 -12.19
CA ARG A 378 24.82 14.49 -13.61
C ARG A 378 25.46 15.67 -14.34
N SER A 379 25.81 16.76 -13.66
CA SER A 379 26.59 17.85 -14.29
C SER A 379 28.04 17.50 -14.61
N SER A 380 28.56 16.38 -14.12
CA SER A 380 29.87 15.83 -14.49
C SER A 380 29.85 14.97 -15.76
N ILE A 381 28.68 14.74 -16.38
CA ILE A 381 28.50 13.94 -17.59
C ILE A 381 27.54 14.67 -18.54
N THR A 382 27.98 14.99 -19.76
CA THR A 382 27.32 15.84 -20.80
C THR A 382 27.50 17.36 -20.66
N ASP A 383 28.71 17.83 -21.02
CA ASP A 383 28.86 19.11 -21.73
C ASP A 383 28.39 18.91 -23.18
N GLU A 384 27.07 18.91 -23.41
CA GLU A 384 26.51 19.03 -24.77
C GLU A 384 25.64 20.29 -24.89
N LEU A 385 25.85 21.01 -26.00
CA LEU A 385 25.19 22.28 -26.29
C LEU A 385 23.68 22.09 -26.50
N PRO A 386 22.84 23.06 -26.10
CA PRO A 386 21.41 22.97 -26.33
C PRO A 386 21.10 22.95 -27.84
N PRO A 387 20.14 22.13 -28.30
CA PRO A 387 19.78 22.03 -29.71
C PRO A 387 19.18 23.36 -30.23
N PRO A 388 19.31 23.65 -31.54
CA PRO A 388 18.87 24.92 -32.10
C PRO A 388 17.34 25.06 -32.09
N PRO A 389 16.80 26.29 -31.99
CA PRO A 389 15.36 26.52 -32.02
C PRO A 389 14.77 26.19 -33.39
N TYR A 390 13.70 25.39 -33.41
CA TYR A 390 13.02 24.96 -34.63
C TYR A 390 12.38 26.12 -35.39
N SER A 391 12.52 26.09 -36.72
CA SER A 391 11.89 27.00 -37.68
C SER A 391 10.36 26.84 -37.70
N GLN A 392 9.63 27.95 -37.84
CA GLN A 392 8.21 27.94 -38.18
C GLN A 392 7.97 28.54 -39.57
N ASP A 393 7.69 27.67 -40.54
CA ASP A 393 6.96 27.97 -41.78
C ASP A 393 5.58 27.31 -41.64
N GLY A 394 4.41 27.88 -41.95
CA GLY A 394 3.93 29.23 -42.31
C GLY A 394 2.37 29.18 -42.22
N SER A 395 1.54 30.20 -42.47
CA SER A 395 1.72 31.58 -42.92
C SER A 395 0.44 32.41 -42.65
N SER A 396 0.57 33.67 -42.19
CA SER A 396 -0.39 34.81 -42.31
C SER A 396 -1.86 34.64 -41.87
N THR A 397 -2.54 35.59 -41.21
CA THR A 397 -2.50 37.06 -41.44
C THR A 397 -2.68 37.90 -40.16
N SER A 398 -1.97 39.04 -40.09
CA SER A 398 -2.21 40.19 -39.19
C SER A 398 -2.19 41.47 -40.05
N PRO A 399 -2.76 42.62 -39.63
CA PRO A 399 -2.23 43.48 -38.55
C PRO A 399 -3.32 43.97 -37.56
N THR A 400 -3.00 44.39 -36.32
CA THR A 400 -2.34 45.67 -36.03
C THR A 400 -1.70 45.67 -34.64
N SER A 401 -0.54 46.31 -34.53
CA SER A 401 0.32 46.36 -33.34
C SER A 401 0.03 47.53 -32.39
N VAL A 402 0.13 47.30 -31.08
CA VAL A 402 0.57 48.32 -30.11
C VAL A 402 1.58 47.69 -29.15
N SER A 403 2.74 48.33 -29.00
CA SER A 403 3.78 47.96 -28.03
C SER A 403 3.62 48.80 -26.76
N ILE A 404 3.74 48.17 -25.58
CA ILE A 404 4.04 48.88 -24.32
C ILE A 404 5.16 48.14 -23.60
N ALA A 405 6.21 48.89 -23.28
CA ALA A 405 7.43 48.40 -22.64
C ALA A 405 7.28 48.22 -21.12
N SER A 406 8.19 47.44 -20.55
CA SER A 406 8.32 47.15 -19.12
C SER A 406 8.36 48.42 -18.26
N GLN A 407 7.51 48.48 -17.22
CA GLN A 407 7.67 49.41 -16.11
C GLN A 407 7.96 48.66 -14.81
N ASN A 408 9.24 48.60 -14.46
CA ASN A 408 9.65 48.40 -13.08
C ASN A 408 9.19 49.62 -12.26
N ASN A 409 8.31 49.43 -11.28
CA ASN A 409 8.03 50.45 -10.27
C ASN A 409 8.46 49.97 -8.89
N LEU A 410 9.53 50.57 -8.39
CA LEU A 410 9.86 50.59 -6.97
C LEU A 410 8.66 51.17 -6.20
N ILE A 411 8.19 50.47 -5.17
CA ILE A 411 7.48 51.12 -4.06
C ILE A 411 8.40 51.08 -2.85
N LYS A 412 8.62 52.27 -2.28
CA LYS A 412 9.57 52.51 -1.19
C LYS A 412 9.03 51.92 0.11
N TYR A 413 9.90 51.29 0.89
CA TYR A 413 9.65 51.05 2.31
C TYR A 413 9.69 52.39 3.05
N ASP A 414 8.60 52.72 3.75
CA ASP A 414 8.58 53.82 4.71
C ASP A 414 8.77 53.26 6.13
N GLN A 415 9.73 53.83 6.88
CA GLN A 415 10.06 53.40 8.23
C GLN A 415 9.23 54.17 9.27
N ALA A 416 8.00 53.71 9.51
CA ALA A 416 7.13 54.24 10.57
C ALA A 416 6.89 53.21 11.68
N SER A 417 7.55 53.42 12.81
CA SER A 417 7.55 52.57 14.01
C SER A 417 6.18 52.41 14.69
N ARG A 418 5.59 51.20 14.64
CA ARG A 418 4.54 50.76 15.58
C ARG A 418 4.72 49.30 16.01
N ARG A 419 5.14 49.09 17.26
CA ARG A 419 5.18 47.76 17.90
C ARG A 419 3.75 47.26 18.20
N PRO A 420 3.39 46.01 17.88
CA PRO A 420 2.17 45.40 18.43
C PRO A 420 2.26 45.28 19.95
N ARG A 421 1.19 45.65 20.67
CA ARG A 421 1.11 45.45 22.13
C ARG A 421 0.76 43.99 22.42
N VAL A 422 1.68 43.26 23.04
CA VAL A 422 1.40 41.96 23.68
C VAL A 422 0.43 42.18 24.84
N ARG A 423 -0.67 41.41 24.89
CA ARG A 423 -1.49 41.27 26.11
C ARG A 423 -1.01 40.04 26.89
N PRO A 424 -0.84 40.12 28.23
CA PRO A 424 -0.59 38.94 29.06
C PRO A 424 -1.80 38.01 29.07
N LEU A 425 -1.55 36.70 29.13
CA LEU A 425 -2.55 35.67 29.42
C LEU A 425 -2.86 35.64 30.94
N PRO A 426 -4.08 35.26 31.36
CA PRO A 426 -4.42 35.09 32.77
C PRO A 426 -3.77 33.81 33.35
N PRO A 427 -3.48 33.78 34.67
CA PRO A 427 -2.80 32.64 35.30
C PRO A 427 -3.73 31.43 35.50
N ILE A 428 -3.16 30.23 35.37
CA ILE A 428 -3.80 28.95 35.69
C ILE A 428 -3.71 28.72 37.21
N PRO A 429 -4.79 28.33 37.90
CA PRO A 429 -4.74 28.04 39.33
C PRO A 429 -4.06 26.69 39.61
N ALA A 430 -3.09 26.69 40.52
CA ALA A 430 -2.48 25.48 41.05
C ALA A 430 -3.33 24.87 42.19
N VAL A 431 -3.41 23.53 42.25
CA VAL A 431 -3.92 22.79 43.41
C VAL A 431 -2.89 21.75 43.82
N ALA A 432 -2.74 21.57 45.14
CA ALA A 432 -1.55 21.03 45.76
C ALA A 432 -1.42 19.49 45.73
N VAL A 433 -0.17 19.04 45.78
CA VAL A 433 0.22 17.65 46.09
C VAL A 433 0.05 17.39 47.59
N ALA A 434 -0.51 16.23 47.94
CA ALA A 434 -0.46 15.67 49.29
C ALA A 434 0.28 14.32 49.27
N SER A 435 0.97 14.00 50.36
CA SER A 435 2.14 13.10 50.38
C SER A 435 1.92 11.73 51.04
N GLY A 436 2.69 10.72 50.58
CA GLY A 436 2.98 9.45 51.26
C GLY A 436 2.30 8.23 50.64
N SER A 437 2.81 6.99 50.77
CA SER A 437 4.14 6.49 51.16
C SER A 437 4.20 4.97 50.89
N THR A 438 5.36 4.44 50.47
CA THR A 438 5.82 3.03 50.63
C THR A 438 5.01 1.85 50.01
N ALA A 439 5.75 0.95 49.36
CA ALA A 439 5.33 -0.33 48.72
C ALA A 439 5.24 -1.50 49.77
N PRO A 440 4.98 -2.79 49.43
CA PRO A 440 4.85 -3.43 48.09
C PRO A 440 3.74 -4.51 47.89
N LEU A 441 3.64 -4.95 46.62
CA LEU A 441 3.20 -6.25 46.04
C LEU A 441 2.43 -7.28 46.90
N LEU A 442 1.33 -7.81 46.32
CA LEU A 442 1.01 -9.25 46.30
C LEU A 442 -0.02 -9.58 45.21
N PHE A 443 0.32 -10.52 44.31
CA PHE A 443 -0.63 -11.11 43.35
C PHE A 443 -1.54 -12.14 44.04
N HIS A 444 -2.76 -12.32 43.52
CA HIS A 444 -3.61 -13.44 43.88
C HIS A 444 -4.21 -14.08 42.64
N GLU A 445 -3.74 -15.28 42.31
CA GLU A 445 -4.40 -16.18 41.37
C GLU A 445 -5.74 -16.64 41.94
N LYS A 446 -6.77 -16.73 41.10
CA LYS A 446 -7.85 -17.70 41.30
C LYS A 446 -8.21 -18.37 39.99
N THR A 447 -7.69 -19.59 39.84
CA THR A 447 -8.18 -20.61 38.91
C THR A 447 -9.59 -21.08 39.32
N VAL A 448 -10.51 -21.19 38.36
CA VAL A 448 -11.71 -22.03 38.47
C VAL A 448 -11.98 -22.68 37.11
N SER A 449 -12.03 -24.01 37.09
CA SER A 449 -12.41 -24.85 35.94
C SER A 449 -13.76 -25.55 36.20
N PRO A 450 -14.44 -26.09 35.16
CA PRO A 450 -15.92 -26.10 35.11
C PRO A 450 -16.61 -27.44 35.40
N LEU A 451 -17.94 -27.40 35.53
CA LEU A 451 -18.88 -28.54 35.70
C LEU A 451 -20.26 -28.21 35.03
N PRO A 452 -21.15 -29.18 34.71
CA PRO A 452 -21.47 -29.48 33.30
C PRO A 452 -22.92 -29.26 32.78
N VAL A 453 -23.06 -29.57 31.48
CA VAL A 453 -24.20 -29.80 30.53
C VAL A 453 -25.63 -30.06 31.08
N PRO A 454 -26.68 -29.84 30.25
CA PRO A 454 -27.23 -30.97 29.46
C PRO A 454 -27.62 -30.67 27.98
N LEU A 455 -27.59 -31.74 27.16
CA LEU A 455 -28.10 -31.82 25.78
C LEU A 455 -29.61 -32.09 25.75
N PRO A 456 -30.27 -31.89 24.59
CA PRO A 456 -31.37 -32.77 24.15
C PRO A 456 -31.08 -33.56 22.85
N GLU A 457 -31.85 -34.63 22.68
CA GLU A 457 -31.73 -35.71 21.67
C GLU A 457 -32.13 -35.28 20.24
N ILE A 458 -31.41 -35.73 19.19
CA ILE A 458 -31.68 -36.93 18.38
C ILE A 458 -33.16 -37.09 17.96
N TYR A 459 -33.40 -36.96 16.65
CA TYR A 459 -34.41 -37.74 15.93
C TYR A 459 -33.71 -38.51 14.79
N ARG A 460 -34.18 -39.73 14.50
CA ARG A 460 -33.54 -40.69 13.57
C ARG A 460 -34.58 -41.32 12.63
N ASP A 461 -34.08 -42.00 11.59
CA ASP A 461 -34.82 -42.84 10.60
C ASP A 461 -35.70 -42.10 9.58
N ARG A 462 -35.98 -42.56 8.34
CA ARG A 462 -35.48 -43.60 7.38
C ARG A 462 -36.15 -43.29 6.01
N THR A 463 -35.78 -43.78 4.81
CA THR A 463 -34.73 -44.63 4.21
C THR A 463 -34.73 -44.40 2.68
N GLY A 464 -33.64 -44.65 1.94
CA GLY A 464 -33.74 -44.89 0.48
C GLY A 464 -32.49 -44.61 -0.37
N ALA A 465 -31.91 -45.66 -0.95
CA ALA A 465 -30.87 -45.64 -1.98
C ALA A 465 -31.22 -46.73 -3.04
N PRO A 466 -30.47 -46.95 -4.13
CA PRO A 466 -29.69 -46.04 -5.00
C PRO A 466 -30.04 -46.21 -6.51
N SER A 467 -29.41 -45.46 -7.42
CA SER A 467 -28.72 -45.99 -8.64
C SER A 467 -28.36 -44.92 -9.71
N ALA A 468 -27.31 -45.24 -10.49
CA ALA A 468 -27.10 -45.01 -11.93
C ALA A 468 -27.71 -43.79 -12.69
N SER A 469 -27.09 -43.20 -13.71
CA SER A 469 -25.73 -43.33 -14.28
C SER A 469 -25.49 -42.18 -15.29
N SER A 470 -24.31 -42.18 -15.89
CA SER A 470 -23.92 -41.34 -17.03
C SER A 470 -24.98 -41.19 -18.15
N SER A 471 -25.54 -39.98 -18.31
CA SER A 471 -25.85 -39.37 -19.64
C SER A 471 -26.50 -37.98 -19.51
N ARG A 472 -25.70 -36.90 -19.65
CA ARG A 472 -26.18 -35.59 -20.15
C ARG A 472 -25.10 -34.65 -20.71
N ARG A 473 -23.84 -35.07 -20.81
CA ARG A 473 -22.82 -34.48 -21.71
C ARG A 473 -23.12 -34.81 -23.19
N LYS A 474 -24.26 -34.37 -23.76
CA LYS A 474 -24.50 -34.40 -25.22
C LYS A 474 -25.69 -33.60 -25.80
N GLN A 475 -26.27 -32.63 -25.08
CA GLN A 475 -27.51 -31.95 -25.52
C GLN A 475 -27.55 -30.42 -25.42
N VAL A 476 -26.39 -29.73 -25.47
CA VAL A 476 -26.31 -28.25 -25.50
C VAL A 476 -25.49 -27.72 -26.68
N LEU A 477 -24.88 -28.58 -27.50
CA LEU A 477 -23.96 -28.20 -28.59
C LEU A 477 -24.59 -28.06 -29.99
N ASP A 478 -25.92 -28.22 -30.12
CA ASP A 478 -26.64 -28.23 -31.42
C ASP A 478 -27.67 -27.09 -31.58
N HIS A 479 -27.55 -25.99 -30.82
CA HIS A 479 -28.53 -24.88 -30.89
C HIS A 479 -28.00 -23.48 -31.19
N ILE A 480 -26.68 -23.32 -31.45
CA ILE A 480 -26.07 -22.01 -31.77
C ILE A 480 -25.29 -22.07 -33.10
N VAL A 481 -25.92 -22.63 -34.14
CA VAL A 481 -25.43 -22.58 -35.55
C VAL A 481 -26.59 -22.28 -36.52
N ARG A 482 -27.64 -21.56 -36.06
CA ARG A 482 -28.84 -21.27 -36.88
C ARG A 482 -29.38 -19.84 -36.85
N TYR A 483 -28.64 -18.88 -36.31
CA TYR A 483 -28.90 -17.46 -36.56
C TYR A 483 -27.64 -16.73 -37.02
N SER A 484 -27.40 -16.84 -38.32
CA SER A 484 -26.54 -15.96 -39.11
C SER A 484 -27.34 -15.58 -40.35
N ARG A 485 -27.30 -14.30 -40.76
CA ARG A 485 -28.04 -13.63 -41.86
C ARG A 485 -29.30 -12.84 -41.46
N ALA A 486 -29.05 -11.63 -40.99
CA ALA A 486 -29.76 -10.42 -41.42
C ALA A 486 -28.71 -9.29 -41.46
#